data_AF-A0A1B1PX69-F1
#
_entry.id   AF-A0A1B1PX69-F1
#
_cell.length_a   1.000
_cell.length_b   1.000
_cell.length_c   1.000
_cell.angle_alpha   90.00
_cell.angle_beta   90.00
_cell.angle_gamma   90.00
#
_symmetry.space_group_name_H-M   'P 1'
#
loop_
_entity.id
_entity.type
_entity.pdbx_description
1 polymer ?
#
loop_
_entity_poly.entity_id
_entity_poly.type
_entity_poly.pdbx_seq_one_letter_code
_entity_poly.pdbx_strand_id
1 'polypeptide(L)'
;MTEMTPARATALVDRLARLLRDEIAAIGKGELARVEELFPRKQELLTEIETVFADPEALLEGEDAASAKLRARLSDLRKLIHSDLSLLQRMTEATGAVAREIDRIRERQSLRGVYGRDGSKKPQCVTQTQRYDHSV
;
A
#
# COMPACT_ATOMS: atom_id res chain seq x y z
N MET A 1 30.54 19.22 -14.48
CA MET A 1 29.95 17.86 -14.49
C MET A 1 30.55 17.12 -13.30
N THR A 2 29.75 16.88 -12.26
CA THR A 2 30.25 16.24 -11.03
C THR A 2 30.51 14.79 -11.35
N GLU A 3 31.77 14.36 -11.36
CA GLU A 3 32.13 12.95 -11.52
C GLU A 3 31.39 12.13 -10.45
N MET A 4 30.49 11.28 -10.92
CA MET A 4 29.53 10.56 -10.09
C MET A 4 30.18 9.25 -9.65
N THR A 5 30.64 9.20 -8.40
CA THR A 5 31.43 8.08 -7.88
C THR A 5 30.54 6.98 -7.29
N PRO A 6 30.97 5.69 -7.36
CA PRO A 6 30.24 4.56 -6.77
C PRO A 6 30.00 4.71 -5.25
N ALA A 7 30.84 5.49 -4.56
CA ALA A 7 30.66 5.82 -3.15
C ALA A 7 29.39 6.68 -2.90
N ARG A 8 29.10 7.63 -3.78
CA ARG A 8 27.92 8.50 -3.67
C ARG A 8 26.63 7.73 -4.01
N ALA A 9 26.68 6.85 -5.01
CA ALA A 9 25.59 5.92 -5.31
C ALA A 9 25.30 5.00 -4.11
N THR A 10 26.34 4.49 -3.44
CA THR A 10 26.17 3.65 -2.23
C THR A 10 25.47 4.40 -1.10
N ALA A 11 25.78 5.69 -0.89
CA ALA A 11 25.15 6.50 0.14
C ALA A 11 23.65 6.74 -0.12
N LEU A 12 23.26 6.93 -1.39
CA LEU A 12 21.87 7.07 -1.79
C LEU A 12 21.08 5.77 -1.57
N VAL A 13 21.66 4.63 -1.95
CA VAL A 13 21.07 3.30 -1.70
C VAL A 13 20.91 3.05 -0.20
N ASP A 14 21.90 3.40 0.63
CA ASP A 14 21.81 3.27 2.09
C ASP A 14 20.71 4.17 2.68
N ARG A 15 20.51 5.37 2.12
CA ARG A 15 19.44 6.29 2.53
C ARG A 15 18.05 5.73 2.20
N LEU A 16 17.87 5.20 0.99
CA LEU A 16 16.63 4.52 0.60
C LEU A 16 16.36 3.28 1.47
N ALA A 17 17.40 2.48 1.74
CA ALA A 17 17.28 1.30 2.60
C ALA A 17 16.89 1.64 4.05
N ARG A 18 17.26 2.81 4.56
CA ARG A 18 16.78 3.29 5.87
C ARG A 18 15.31 3.68 5.82
N LEU A 19 14.91 4.44 4.81
CA LEU A 19 13.51 4.84 4.62
C LEU A 19 12.59 3.62 4.50
N LEU A 20 12.98 2.61 3.71
CA LEU A 20 12.22 1.35 3.59
C LEU A 20 12.12 0.57 4.91
N ARG A 21 13.17 0.58 5.75
CA ARG A 21 13.08 -0.04 7.08
C ARG A 21 12.13 0.70 8.00
N ASP A 22 12.13 2.03 7.93
CA ASP A 22 11.21 2.86 8.70
C ASP A 22 9.76 2.65 8.24
N GLU A 23 9.52 2.51 6.92
CA GLU A 23 8.22 2.12 6.35
C GLU A 23 7.80 0.73 6.87
N ILE A 24 8.64 -0.30 6.73
CA ILE A 24 8.33 -1.66 7.22
C ILE A 24 8.00 -1.65 8.72
N ALA A 25 8.74 -0.87 9.52
CA ALA A 25 8.48 -0.74 10.95
C ALA A 25 7.16 0.00 11.26
N ALA A 26 6.83 1.06 10.52
CA ALA A 26 5.58 1.79 10.66
C ALA A 26 4.38 0.92 10.25
N ILE A 27 4.50 0.19 9.13
CA ILE A 27 3.46 -0.73 8.66
C ILE A 27 3.29 -1.88 9.67
N GLY A 28 4.39 -2.42 10.21
CA GLY A 28 4.34 -3.44 11.27
C GLY A 28 3.65 -2.98 12.57
N LYS A 29 3.64 -1.67 12.85
CA LYS A 29 2.92 -1.05 13.97
C LYS A 29 1.47 -0.64 13.63
N GLY A 30 1.07 -0.73 12.36
CA GLY A 30 -0.23 -0.25 11.88
C GLY A 30 -0.31 1.28 11.72
N GLU A 31 0.83 1.99 11.72
CA GLU A 31 0.90 3.46 11.63
C GLU A 31 0.84 3.93 10.17
N LEU A 32 -0.29 3.69 9.49
CA LEU A 32 -0.47 4.01 8.07
C LEU A 32 -0.32 5.50 7.74
N ALA A 33 -0.75 6.39 8.65
CA ALA A 33 -0.57 7.83 8.50
C ALA A 33 0.92 8.22 8.37
N ARG A 34 1.81 7.48 9.05
CA ARG A 34 3.25 7.72 8.98
C ARG A 34 3.84 7.26 7.64
N VAL A 35 3.25 6.26 7.01
CA VAL A 35 3.65 5.77 5.68
C VAL A 35 3.28 6.80 4.61
N GLU A 36 2.09 7.43 4.72
CA GLU A 36 1.68 8.51 3.81
C GLU A 36 2.63 9.71 3.87
N GLU A 37 3.11 10.08 5.06
CA GLU A 37 4.10 11.17 5.22
C GLU A 37 5.48 10.84 4.61
N LEU A 38 5.84 9.55 4.54
CA LEU A 38 7.12 9.10 3.98
C LEU A 38 7.07 8.99 2.45
N PHE A 39 5.88 8.90 1.87
CA PHE A 39 5.68 8.70 0.44
C PHE A 39 6.30 9.80 -0.46
N PRO A 40 6.16 11.12 -0.19
CA PRO A 40 6.80 12.16 -1.01
C PRO A 40 8.32 12.06 -0.99
N ARG A 41 8.89 11.76 0.18
CA ARG A 41 10.35 11.60 0.35
C ARG A 41 10.88 10.39 -0.40
N LYS A 42 10.09 9.33 -0.49
CA LYS A 42 10.40 8.14 -1.30
C LYS A 42 10.43 8.47 -2.80
N GLN A 43 9.47 9.26 -3.29
CA GLN A 43 9.43 9.68 -4.69
C GLN A 43 10.61 10.56 -5.10
N GLU A 44 11.00 11.52 -4.25
CA GLU A 44 12.19 12.35 -4.48
C GLU A 44 13.46 11.50 -4.55
N LEU A 45 13.64 10.57 -3.60
CA LEU A 45 14.80 9.68 -3.58
C LEU A 45 14.81 8.70 -4.75
N LEU A 46 13.66 8.23 -5.22
CA LEU A 46 13.57 7.38 -6.41
C LEU A 46 13.99 8.14 -7.67
N THR A 47 13.53 9.37 -7.84
CA THR A 47 13.94 10.23 -8.96
C THR A 47 15.45 10.50 -8.93
N GLU A 48 16.01 10.76 -7.74
CA GLU A 48 17.46 10.94 -7.56
C GLU A 48 18.24 9.65 -7.88
N ILE A 49 17.69 8.48 -7.54
CA ILE A 49 18.30 7.19 -7.89
C ILE A 49 18.21 6.92 -9.39
N GLU A 50 17.07 7.14 -10.04
CA GLU A 50 16.91 6.93 -11.48
C GLU A 50 17.88 7.79 -12.30
N THR A 51 18.10 9.04 -11.88
CA THR A 51 19.08 9.93 -12.51
C THR A 51 20.52 9.47 -12.27
N VAL A 52 20.83 8.93 -11.09
CA VAL A 52 22.16 8.43 -10.75
C VAL A 52 22.48 7.09 -11.44
N PHE A 53 21.49 6.21 -11.59
CA PHE A 53 21.63 4.92 -12.25
C PHE A 53 21.30 4.97 -13.75
N ALA A 54 21.22 6.16 -14.35
CA ALA A 54 20.99 6.33 -15.78
C ALA A 54 22.08 5.64 -16.63
N ASP A 55 23.30 5.55 -16.09
CA ASP A 55 24.40 4.77 -16.67
C ASP A 55 24.89 3.71 -15.64
N PRO A 56 24.29 2.51 -15.64
CA PRO A 56 24.61 1.48 -14.68
C PRO A 56 25.96 0.80 -14.94
N GLU A 57 26.45 0.80 -16.19
CA GLU A 57 27.71 0.16 -16.58
C GLU A 57 28.89 0.88 -15.94
N ALA A 58 28.90 2.21 -15.98
CA ALA A 58 29.93 3.04 -15.34
C ALA A 58 30.04 2.84 -13.81
N LEU A 59 28.95 2.43 -13.15
CA LEU A 59 28.89 2.22 -11.70
C LEU A 59 29.15 0.77 -11.28
N LEU A 60 28.92 -0.19 -12.18
CA LEU A 60 28.88 -1.62 -11.87
C LEU A 60 29.87 -2.47 -12.66
N GLU A 61 30.64 -1.96 -13.62
CA GLU A 61 31.64 -2.78 -14.33
C GLU A 61 33.00 -2.84 -13.61
N GLY A 62 33.30 -1.91 -12.71
CA GLY A 62 34.55 -1.93 -11.94
C GLY A 62 34.69 -3.17 -11.04
N GLU A 63 35.91 -3.75 -11.00
CA GLU A 63 36.34 -4.72 -9.98
C GLU A 63 36.71 -4.05 -8.64
N ASP A 64 36.52 -2.73 -8.55
CA ASP A 64 36.79 -1.96 -7.33
C ASP A 64 35.93 -2.43 -6.15
N ALA A 65 36.51 -2.36 -4.95
CA ALA A 65 35.83 -2.68 -3.70
C ALA A 65 34.55 -1.85 -3.48
N ALA A 66 34.50 -0.63 -4.04
CA ALA A 66 33.32 0.24 -3.99
C ALA A 66 32.14 -0.33 -4.81
N SER A 67 32.42 -0.85 -6.02
CA SER A 67 31.41 -1.45 -6.89
C SER A 67 30.91 -2.79 -6.34
N ALA A 68 31.80 -3.59 -5.72
CA ALA A 68 31.40 -4.81 -5.00
C ALA A 68 30.45 -4.51 -3.83
N LYS A 69 30.77 -3.47 -3.04
CA LYS A 69 29.91 -3.00 -1.93
C LYS A 69 28.55 -2.50 -2.43
N LEU A 70 28.52 -1.75 -3.53
CA LEU A 70 27.29 -1.28 -4.14
C LEU A 70 26.38 -2.44 -4.58
N ARG A 71 26.93 -3.46 -5.25
CA ARG A 71 26.19 -4.67 -5.63
C ARG A 71 25.59 -5.40 -4.41
N ALA A 72 26.35 -5.52 -3.32
CA ALA A 72 25.85 -6.11 -2.08
C ALA A 72 24.68 -5.30 -1.50
N ARG A 73 24.79 -3.96 -1.48
CA ARG A 73 23.72 -3.08 -1.00
C ARG A 73 22.46 -3.13 -1.87
N LEU A 74 22.60 -3.22 -3.19
CA LEU A 74 21.46 -3.40 -4.10
C LEU A 74 20.75 -4.75 -3.86
N SER A 75 21.50 -5.81 -3.59
CA SER A 75 20.93 -7.11 -3.22
C SER A 75 20.12 -7.04 -1.92
N ASP A 76 20.64 -6.35 -0.90
CA ASP A 76 19.92 -6.15 0.36
C ASP A 76 18.70 -5.24 0.21
N LEU A 77 18.80 -4.19 -0.61
CA LEU A 77 17.68 -3.33 -0.94
C LEU A 77 16.55 -4.14 -1.60
N ARG A 78 16.89 -5.02 -2.55
CA ARG A 78 15.92 -5.92 -3.19
C ARG A 78 15.20 -6.80 -2.17
N LYS A 79 15.89 -7.33 -1.16
CA LYS A 79 15.25 -8.13 -0.09
C LYS A 79 14.27 -7.29 0.75
N LEU A 80 14.64 -6.05 1.06
CA LEU A 80 13.76 -5.13 1.80
C LEU A 80 12.47 -4.85 0.99
N ILE A 81 12.59 -4.58 -0.31
CA ILE A 81 11.43 -4.35 -1.18
C ILE A 81 10.51 -5.57 -1.23
N HIS A 82 11.06 -6.79 -1.34
CA HIS A 82 10.23 -8.00 -1.31
C HIS A 82 9.52 -8.20 0.04
N SER A 83 10.18 -7.84 1.13
CA SER A 83 9.60 -7.94 2.48
C SER A 83 8.44 -6.94 2.64
N ASP A 84 8.62 -5.71 2.16
CA ASP A 84 7.60 -4.66 2.15
C ASP A 84 6.38 -5.06 1.31
N LEU A 85 6.60 -5.56 0.10
CA LEU A 85 5.54 -6.06 -0.78
C LEU A 85 4.72 -7.17 -0.10
N SER A 86 5.38 -8.16 0.51
CA SER A 86 4.70 -9.25 1.21
C SER A 86 3.84 -8.74 2.37
N LEU A 87 4.32 -7.71 3.07
CA LEU A 87 3.63 -7.12 4.20
C LEU A 87 2.40 -6.32 3.75
N LEU A 88 2.52 -5.53 2.67
CA LEU A 88 1.40 -4.84 2.03
C LEU A 88 0.34 -5.80 1.49
N GLN A 89 0.75 -6.93 0.89
CA GLN A 89 -0.17 -7.97 0.42
C GLN A 89 -1.00 -8.54 1.58
N ARG A 90 -0.35 -8.92 2.69
CA ARG A 90 -1.05 -9.43 3.89
C ARG A 90 -2.01 -8.42 4.48
N MET A 91 -1.65 -7.14 4.51
CA MET A 91 -2.55 -6.09 4.99
C MET A 91 -3.75 -5.88 4.07
N THR A 92 -3.54 -5.95 2.76
CA THR A 92 -4.63 -5.85 1.78
C THR A 92 -5.59 -7.02 1.90
N GLU A 93 -5.07 -8.24 2.08
CA GLU A 93 -5.87 -9.45 2.36
C GLU A 93 -6.67 -9.33 3.66
N ALA A 94 -6.02 -8.90 4.76
CA ALA A 94 -6.67 -8.71 6.06
C ALA A 94 -7.78 -7.65 5.99
N THR A 95 -7.51 -6.49 5.37
CA THR A 95 -8.49 -5.40 5.20
C THR A 95 -9.65 -5.84 4.32
N GLY A 96 -9.38 -6.60 3.24
CA GLY A 96 -10.40 -7.17 2.38
C GLY A 96 -11.25 -8.26 3.08
N ALA A 97 -10.69 -8.98 4.05
CA ALA A 97 -11.45 -9.91 4.89
C ALA A 97 -12.38 -9.14 5.86
N VAL A 98 -11.89 -8.06 6.48
CA VAL A 98 -12.70 -7.21 7.36
C VAL A 98 -13.83 -6.52 6.59
N ALA A 99 -13.56 -5.98 5.40
CA ALA A 99 -14.58 -5.37 4.55
C ALA A 99 -15.69 -6.37 4.18
N ARG A 100 -15.32 -7.59 3.77
CA ARG A 100 -16.27 -8.68 3.48
C ARG A 100 -17.10 -9.06 4.70
N GLU A 101 -16.52 -9.03 5.89
CA GLU A 101 -17.26 -9.31 7.13
C GLU A 101 -18.22 -8.17 7.49
N ILE A 102 -17.83 -6.91 7.27
CA ILE A 102 -18.72 -5.75 7.43
C ILE A 102 -19.92 -5.86 6.47
N ASP A 103 -19.67 -6.21 5.20
CA ASP A 103 -20.73 -6.42 4.21
C ASP A 103 -21.65 -7.58 4.62
N ARG A 104 -21.09 -8.69 5.11
CA ARG A 104 -21.87 -9.83 5.62
C ARG A 104 -22.72 -9.47 6.83
N ILE A 105 -22.18 -8.71 7.78
CA ILE A 105 -22.92 -8.20 8.94
C ILE A 105 -24.05 -7.29 8.46
N ARG A 106 -23.78 -6.39 7.52
CA ARG A 106 -24.77 -5.48 6.94
C ARG A 106 -25.88 -6.25 6.23
N GLU A 107 -25.56 -7.26 5.42
CA GLU A 107 -26.53 -8.14 4.75
C GLU A 107 -27.42 -8.84 5.80
N ARG A 108 -26.81 -9.39 6.86
CA ARG A 108 -27.54 -10.06 7.95
C ARG A 108 -28.44 -9.11 8.74
N GLN A 109 -28.00 -7.89 8.99
CA GLN A 109 -28.80 -6.85 9.68
C GLN A 109 -29.88 -6.26 8.75
N SER A 110 -29.61 -6.14 7.45
CA SER A 110 -30.58 -5.75 6.42
C SER A 110 -31.73 -6.77 6.33
N LEU A 111 -31.41 -8.07 6.38
CA LEU A 111 -32.39 -9.15 6.45
C LEU A 111 -33.26 -9.10 7.72
N ARG A 112 -32.77 -8.50 8.81
CA ARG A 112 -33.54 -8.26 10.04
C ARG A 112 -34.64 -7.19 9.87
N GLY A 113 -34.59 -6.41 8.79
CA GLY A 113 -35.66 -5.48 8.40
C GLY A 113 -36.76 -6.15 7.57
N VAL A 114 -36.40 -7.15 6.75
CA VAL A 114 -37.33 -7.91 5.88
C VAL A 114 -38.03 -9.03 6.65
N TYR A 115 -37.35 -9.64 7.63
CA TYR A 115 -37.88 -10.74 8.42
C TYR A 115 -38.07 -10.32 9.89
N GLY A 116 -39.18 -10.73 10.50
CA GLY A 116 -39.44 -10.59 11.93
C GLY A 116 -38.50 -11.42 12.80
N ARG A 117 -38.57 -11.23 14.13
CA ARG A 117 -37.77 -11.98 15.12
C ARG A 117 -38.03 -13.51 15.06
N ASP A 118 -39.16 -13.90 14.48
CA ASP A 118 -39.69 -15.24 14.23
C ASP A 118 -39.37 -15.79 12.82
N GLY A 119 -38.66 -15.03 11.97
CA GLY A 119 -38.33 -15.45 10.61
C GLY A 119 -39.46 -15.31 9.59
N SER A 120 -40.60 -14.72 9.97
CA SER A 120 -41.68 -14.41 9.02
C SER A 120 -41.34 -13.16 8.21
N LYS A 121 -41.59 -13.14 6.89
CA LYS A 121 -41.47 -11.90 6.10
C LYS A 121 -42.45 -10.87 6.66
N LYS A 122 -41.99 -9.68 7.02
CA LYS A 122 -42.91 -8.58 7.36
C LYS A 122 -43.76 -8.29 6.12
N PRO A 123 -45.10 -8.28 6.21
CA PRO A 123 -45.91 -7.82 5.11
C PRO A 123 -45.51 -6.39 4.81
N GLN A 124 -44.98 -6.15 3.62
CA GLN A 124 -44.78 -4.81 3.08
C GLN A 124 -46.17 -4.17 3.04
N CYS A 125 -46.49 -3.35 4.05
CA CYS A 125 -47.58 -2.41 3.96
C CYS A 125 -47.12 -1.31 3.00
N VAL A 126 -47.15 -1.63 1.71
CA VAL A 126 -47.19 -0.61 0.68
C VAL A 126 -48.56 0.04 0.82
N THR A 127 -48.61 1.17 1.53
CA THR A 127 -49.77 2.04 1.52
C THR A 127 -50.02 2.39 0.06
N GLN A 128 -51.02 1.74 -0.57
CA GLN A 128 -51.45 2.13 -1.90
C GLN A 128 -51.85 3.59 -1.82
N THR A 129 -51.08 4.46 -2.45
CA THR A 129 -51.45 5.85 -2.65
C THR A 129 -52.74 5.83 -3.48
N GLN A 130 -53.89 6.02 -2.83
CA GLN A 130 -55.15 6.22 -3.53
C GLN A 130 -54.97 7.44 -4.42
N ARG A 131 -54.90 7.21 -5.74
CA ARG A 131 -55.06 8.28 -6.72
C ARG A 131 -56.51 8.71 -6.67
N TYR A 132 -56.76 9.88 -6.08
CA TYR A 132 -58.04 10.56 -6.25
C TYR A 132 -58.08 11.12 -7.67
N ASP A 133 -59.04 10.63 -8.44
CA ASP A 133 -59.39 11.16 -9.76
C ASP A 133 -60.13 12.49 -9.54
N HIS A 134 -59.53 13.60 -9.94
CA HIS A 134 -60.20 14.90 -9.97
C HIS A 134 -60.72 15.15 -11.39
N SER A 135 -61.98 14.80 -11.60
CA SER A 135 -62.76 15.30 -12.74
C SER A 135 -63.81 16.30 -12.22
N VAL A 136 -63.66 17.57 -12.61
CA VAL A 136 -64.69 18.62 -12.58
C VAL A 136 -64.69 19.28 -13.95
#